data_AF-A0A417VHC6-F1
#
_entry.id   AF-A0A417VHC6-F1
#
_cell.length_a   1.000
_cell.length_b   1.000
_cell.length_c   1.000
_cell.angle_alpha   90.00
_cell.angle_beta   90.00
_cell.angle_gamma   90.00
#
_symmetry.space_group_name_H-M   'P 1'
#
loop_
_entity.id
_entity.type
_entity.pdbx_description
1 polymer ?
#
loop_
_entity_poly.entity_id
_entity_poly.type
_entity_poly.pdbx_seq_one_letter_code
_entity_poly.pdbx_strand_id
1 'polypeptide(L)'
;MAMQLITDITLELTGDERLYMASAKQGDKRTRFIRIALTNNGKVFTIPTGYIVIANIKKPDKHFCYNECTVTDNKVMVELTNQALAAAGTAHCDIEIRDAQNVYVLSSQAFTIEIEETNRNDAAIESCNEITALEKKVQQYIDNIVSTKNDILNVEAAMKVAEAARASAEVDRINAEARRKKSEQERETAETARQQQLQIMQEATGAANSAASSANTAAGAANTAAARAEATYKSQEELQKMYEKMLDIKGAVGSTIDGGTAFSVDPMTCDGGTAFTTEECEADAGTV
;
A
#
# COMPACT_ATOMS: atom_id res chain seq x y z
N MET A 1 -74.13 1.54 7.84
CA MET A 1 -74.78 2.75 8.37
C MET A 1 -73.70 3.62 8.99
N ALA A 2 -73.65 4.92 8.67
CA ALA A 2 -72.74 5.82 9.37
C ALA A 2 -73.21 5.99 10.82
N MET A 3 -72.31 5.88 11.79
CA MET A 3 -72.61 6.07 13.21
C MET A 3 -72.77 7.57 13.50
N GLN A 4 -73.94 8.13 13.17
CA GLN A 4 -74.26 9.54 13.38
C GLN A 4 -75.35 9.66 14.44
N LEU A 5 -75.04 10.43 15.49
CA LEU A 5 -76.00 10.89 16.47
C LEU A 5 -76.33 12.36 16.15
N ILE A 6 -77.59 12.63 15.83
CA ILE A 6 -78.08 13.96 15.47
C ILE A 6 -79.00 14.48 16.57
N THR A 7 -78.70 15.66 17.10
CA THR A 7 -79.56 16.39 18.04
C THR A 7 -80.32 17.47 17.29
N ASP A 8 -81.65 17.42 17.30
CA ASP A 8 -82.51 18.43 16.68
C ASP A 8 -82.83 19.57 17.64
N ILE A 9 -82.58 20.82 17.22
CA ILE A 9 -82.92 22.02 17.98
C ILE A 9 -83.58 23.08 17.10
N THR A 10 -84.25 24.03 17.74
CA THR A 10 -84.81 25.22 17.09
C THR A 10 -84.27 26.47 17.79
N LEU A 11 -83.72 27.39 17.00
CA LEU A 11 -83.12 28.63 17.47
C LEU A 11 -83.81 29.82 16.82
N GLU A 12 -84.10 30.82 17.64
CA GLU A 12 -84.65 32.09 17.20
C GLU A 12 -83.51 33.00 16.70
N LEU A 13 -83.78 33.94 15.79
CA LEU A 13 -82.78 34.91 15.34
C LEU A 13 -82.57 36.07 16.33
N THR A 14 -83.36 36.09 17.41
CA THR A 14 -83.31 37.10 18.47
C THR A 14 -83.52 36.43 19.84
N GLY A 15 -83.09 37.08 20.92
CA GLY A 15 -83.35 36.65 22.30
C GLY A 15 -82.11 36.18 23.06
N ASP A 16 -82.33 35.74 24.30
CA ASP A 16 -81.28 35.38 25.26
C ASP A 16 -80.68 33.99 25.04
N GLU A 17 -79.47 33.74 25.52
CA GLU A 17 -78.80 32.45 25.36
C GLU A 17 -79.63 31.25 25.89
N ARG A 18 -79.70 30.18 25.10
CA ARG A 18 -80.36 28.92 25.48
C ARG A 18 -79.36 27.89 26.01
N LEU A 19 -79.51 27.52 27.27
CA LEU A 19 -78.60 26.56 27.89
C LEU A 19 -78.96 25.10 27.56
N TYR A 20 -77.93 24.26 27.45
CA TYR A 20 -78.00 22.80 27.33
C TYR A 20 -78.81 22.29 26.13
N MET A 21 -78.63 22.94 24.97
CA MET A 21 -79.32 22.55 23.74
C MET A 21 -78.74 21.29 23.10
N ALA A 22 -77.51 20.91 23.43
CA ALA A 22 -76.92 19.63 23.01
C ALA A 22 -75.91 19.09 24.03
N SER A 23 -75.61 17.79 23.94
CA SER A 23 -74.56 17.13 24.72
C SER A 23 -73.63 16.30 23.85
N ALA A 24 -72.35 16.27 24.23
CA ALA A 24 -71.30 15.54 23.53
C ALA A 24 -70.27 14.96 24.50
N LYS A 25 -69.46 14.00 24.04
CA LYS A 25 -68.34 13.45 24.80
C LYS A 25 -67.03 14.01 24.27
N GLN A 26 -66.13 14.41 25.16
CA GLN A 26 -64.81 14.89 24.79
C GLN A 26 -64.07 13.87 23.92
N GLY A 27 -63.50 14.33 22.81
CA GLY A 27 -62.76 13.48 21.87
C GLY A 27 -63.62 12.64 20.90
N ASP A 28 -64.96 12.73 20.97
CA ASP A 28 -65.82 12.19 19.91
C ASP A 28 -65.47 12.89 18.58
N LYS A 29 -65.47 12.12 17.48
CA LYS A 29 -65.08 12.62 16.16
C LYS A 29 -65.96 12.03 15.07
N ARG A 30 -66.49 12.88 14.18
CA ARG A 30 -67.30 12.50 13.01
C ARG A 30 -68.57 11.71 13.34
N THR A 31 -69.04 11.76 14.59
CA THR A 31 -70.17 10.96 15.09
C THR A 31 -71.28 11.80 15.72
N ARG A 32 -71.02 13.07 16.10
CA ARG A 32 -71.97 13.96 16.80
C ARG A 32 -72.32 15.16 15.92
N PHE A 33 -73.61 15.39 15.71
CA PHE A 33 -74.12 16.47 14.87
C PHE A 33 -75.30 17.18 15.54
N ILE A 34 -75.47 18.46 15.26
CA ILE A 34 -76.65 19.25 15.66
C ILE A 34 -77.37 19.71 14.40
N ARG A 35 -78.68 19.46 14.32
CA ARG A 35 -79.54 19.91 13.23
C ARG A 35 -80.46 21.02 13.72
N ILE A 36 -80.31 22.22 13.15
CA ILE A 36 -80.89 23.45 13.66
C ILE A 36 -81.92 23.98 12.67
N ALA A 37 -83.15 24.21 13.14
CA ALA A 37 -84.14 25.03 12.45
C ALA A 37 -84.09 26.46 12.98
N LEU A 38 -84.06 27.45 12.07
CA LEU A 38 -84.03 28.86 12.45
C LEU A 38 -85.42 29.49 12.34
N THR A 39 -85.78 30.33 13.32
CA THR A 39 -87.03 31.09 13.33
C THR A 39 -86.77 32.59 13.46
N ASN A 40 -87.71 33.39 12.94
CA ASN A 40 -87.81 34.84 13.15
C ASN A 40 -89.19 35.14 13.73
N ASN A 41 -89.26 35.57 14.99
CA ASN A 41 -90.50 35.78 15.74
C ASN A 41 -91.44 34.56 15.65
N GLY A 42 -90.89 33.36 15.85
CA GLY A 42 -91.64 32.09 15.82
C GLY A 42 -92.06 31.60 14.42
N LYS A 43 -91.74 32.33 13.34
CA LYS A 43 -91.95 31.86 11.96
C LYS A 43 -90.66 31.27 11.40
N VAL A 44 -90.76 30.23 10.56
CA VAL A 44 -89.60 29.63 9.91
C VAL A 44 -88.83 30.69 9.11
N PHE A 45 -87.54 30.83 9.41
CA PHE A 45 -86.63 31.66 8.64
C PHE A 45 -86.06 30.83 7.48
N THR A 46 -86.19 31.33 6.26
CA THR A 46 -85.62 30.68 5.07
C THR A 46 -84.19 31.18 4.86
N ILE A 47 -83.22 30.27 4.91
CA ILE A 47 -81.80 30.60 4.72
C ILE A 47 -81.59 30.96 3.24
N PRO A 48 -81.11 32.17 2.92
CA PRO A 48 -80.91 32.57 1.53
C PRO A 48 -79.88 31.69 0.81
N THR A 49 -80.13 31.38 -0.46
CA THR A 49 -79.18 30.62 -1.29
C THR A 49 -77.91 31.43 -1.54
N GLY A 50 -76.75 30.76 -1.51
CA GLY A 50 -75.45 31.39 -1.76
C GLY A 50 -74.79 32.03 -0.53
N TYR A 51 -75.44 31.96 0.64
CA TYR A 51 -74.86 32.38 1.91
C TYR A 51 -74.08 31.22 2.55
N ILE A 52 -73.00 31.57 3.23
CA ILE A 52 -72.17 30.67 4.04
C ILE A 52 -72.74 30.66 5.45
N VAL A 53 -72.88 29.47 6.03
CA VAL A 53 -73.37 29.30 7.41
C VAL A 53 -72.25 28.75 8.26
N ILE A 54 -71.99 29.38 9.40
CA ILE A 54 -70.90 29.04 10.31
C ILE A 54 -71.46 28.86 11.72
N ALA A 55 -71.10 27.75 12.37
CA ALA A 55 -71.25 27.62 13.80
C ALA A 55 -70.02 28.22 14.48
N ASN A 56 -70.22 29.35 15.13
CA ASN A 56 -69.23 29.97 15.98
C ASN A 56 -69.28 29.26 17.34
N ILE A 57 -68.18 28.64 17.77
CA ILE A 57 -68.12 27.84 18.99
C ILE A 57 -67.00 28.37 19.87
N LYS A 58 -67.35 28.98 21.00
CA LYS A 58 -66.42 29.29 22.08
C LYS A 58 -66.34 28.09 23.03
N LYS A 59 -65.19 27.43 23.03
CA LYS A 59 -64.95 26.23 23.84
C LYS A 59 -64.73 26.56 25.32
N PRO A 60 -64.83 25.56 26.23
CA PRO A 60 -64.55 25.73 27.66
C PRO A 60 -63.14 26.25 27.95
N ASP A 61 -62.15 25.86 27.14
CA ASP A 61 -60.76 26.31 27.20
C ASP A 61 -60.54 27.76 26.68
N LYS A 62 -61.63 28.48 26.39
CA LYS A 62 -61.69 29.85 25.88
C LYS A 62 -61.16 30.04 24.45
N HIS A 63 -60.80 28.98 23.75
CA HIS A 63 -60.47 29.06 22.32
C HIS A 63 -61.73 28.97 21.47
N PHE A 64 -61.66 29.51 20.26
CA PHE A 64 -62.77 29.53 19.31
C PHE A 64 -62.57 28.48 18.21
N CYS A 65 -63.67 27.91 17.76
CA CYS A 65 -63.76 27.02 16.61
C CYS A 65 -64.86 27.56 15.69
N TYR A 66 -64.60 27.60 14.39
CA TYR A 66 -65.49 28.16 13.38
C TYR A 66 -65.79 27.06 12.36
N ASN A 67 -66.94 26.40 12.51
CA ASN A 67 -67.29 25.26 11.68
C ASN A 67 -68.24 25.71 10.57
N GLU A 68 -67.80 25.67 9.32
CA GLU A 68 -68.70 25.81 8.19
C GLU A 68 -69.74 24.67 8.21
N CYS A 69 -71.00 25.05 8.09
CA CYS A 69 -72.13 24.15 8.25
C CYS A 69 -72.74 23.82 6.89
N THR A 70 -73.26 22.61 6.76
CA THR A 70 -74.06 22.25 5.59
C THR A 70 -75.52 22.61 5.83
N VAL A 71 -76.19 23.15 4.81
CA VAL A 71 -77.63 23.45 4.88
C VAL A 71 -78.37 22.41 4.05
N THR A 72 -79.33 21.71 4.66
CA THR A 72 -80.16 20.71 3.98
C THR A 72 -81.59 20.83 4.51
N ASP A 73 -82.58 20.83 3.61
CA ASP A 73 -84.00 21.01 3.94
C ASP A 73 -84.28 22.25 4.82
N ASN A 74 -83.60 23.36 4.52
CA ASN A 74 -83.65 24.62 5.28
C ASN A 74 -83.25 24.47 6.77
N LYS A 75 -82.43 23.47 7.09
CA LYS A 75 -81.84 23.26 8.41
C LYS A 75 -80.33 23.28 8.34
N VAL A 76 -79.71 23.88 9.34
CA VAL A 76 -78.25 23.95 9.49
C VAL A 76 -77.77 22.68 10.17
N MET A 77 -76.84 21.97 9.55
CA MET A 77 -76.19 20.79 10.11
C MET A 77 -74.78 21.17 10.58
N VAL A 78 -74.61 21.16 11.89
CA VAL A 78 -73.34 21.45 12.57
C VAL A 78 -72.66 20.13 12.92
N GLU A 79 -71.44 19.91 12.44
CA GLU A 79 -70.59 18.83 12.96
C GLU A 79 -69.89 19.27 14.25
N LEU A 80 -70.01 18.47 15.30
CA LEU A 80 -69.20 18.65 16.51
C LEU A 80 -67.85 17.95 16.29
N THR A 81 -66.92 18.72 15.73
CA THR A 81 -65.58 18.22 15.38
C THR A 81 -64.77 17.85 16.62
N ASN A 82 -63.72 17.04 16.43
CA ASN A 82 -62.77 16.74 17.51
C ASN A 82 -62.17 18.02 18.13
N GLN A 83 -62.00 19.08 17.33
CA GLN A 83 -61.51 20.36 17.83
C GLN A 83 -62.55 21.07 18.70
N ALA A 84 -63.83 21.08 18.29
CA ALA A 84 -64.93 21.63 19.08
C ALA A 84 -65.11 20.87 20.41
N LEU A 85 -64.86 19.56 20.40
CA LEU A 85 -64.99 18.66 21.55
C LEU A 85 -63.67 18.39 22.30
N ALA A 86 -62.63 19.21 22.09
CA ALA A 86 -61.31 18.96 22.66
C ALA A 86 -61.24 19.25 24.17
N ALA A 87 -62.06 20.15 24.69
CA ALA A 87 -62.09 20.54 26.09
C ALA A 87 -63.46 20.23 26.71
N ALA A 88 -63.47 19.56 27.86
CA ALA A 88 -64.68 19.28 28.62
C ALA A 88 -65.24 20.55 29.29
N GLY A 89 -66.56 20.60 29.47
CA GLY A 89 -67.33 21.71 30.02
C GLY A 89 -68.32 22.31 29.03
N THR A 90 -68.85 23.48 29.35
CA THR A 90 -69.87 24.17 28.55
C THR A 90 -69.26 25.01 27.42
N ALA A 91 -69.60 24.67 26.17
CA ALA A 91 -69.27 25.49 25.00
C ALA A 91 -70.44 26.43 24.65
N HIS A 92 -70.14 27.67 24.30
CA HIS A 92 -71.11 28.70 23.94
C HIS A 92 -71.08 28.93 22.43
N CYS A 93 -72.25 28.89 21.79
CA CYS A 93 -72.35 28.82 20.34
C CYS A 93 -73.39 29.78 19.78
N ASP A 94 -73.19 30.24 18.55
CA ASP A 94 -74.23 30.85 17.72
C ASP A 94 -74.08 30.42 16.26
N ILE A 95 -75.14 30.63 15.47
CA ILE A 95 -75.12 30.37 14.04
C ILE A 95 -75.05 31.69 13.30
N GLU A 96 -73.95 31.91 12.59
CA GLU A 96 -73.72 33.04 11.71
C GLU A 96 -74.09 32.66 10.28
N ILE A 97 -74.88 33.51 9.62
CA ILE A 97 -75.19 33.43 8.20
C ILE A 97 -74.61 34.67 7.55
N ARG A 98 -73.73 34.48 6.56
CA ARG A 98 -73.07 35.59 5.87
C ARG A 98 -72.97 35.41 4.36
N ASP A 99 -72.89 36.51 3.63
CA ASP A 99 -72.56 36.47 2.22
C ASP A 99 -71.06 36.23 2.00
N ALA A 100 -70.67 35.89 0.76
CA ALA A 100 -69.28 35.55 0.44
C ALA A 100 -68.30 36.73 0.67
N GLN A 101 -68.81 37.97 0.63
CA GLN A 101 -68.05 39.20 0.82
C GLN A 101 -68.04 39.68 2.27
N ASN A 102 -68.74 39.01 3.18
CA ASN A 102 -68.88 39.37 4.59
C ASN A 102 -69.43 40.80 4.81
N VAL A 103 -70.28 41.28 3.89
CA VAL A 103 -70.99 42.56 3.96
C VAL A 103 -72.29 42.41 4.74
N TYR A 104 -72.96 41.27 4.58
CA TYR A 104 -74.18 40.93 5.30
C TYR A 104 -73.88 39.80 6.28
N VAL A 105 -74.09 40.04 7.57
CA VAL A 105 -73.90 39.06 8.64
C VAL A 105 -75.14 39.07 9.53
N LEU A 106 -75.71 37.89 9.76
CA LEU A 106 -76.85 37.67 10.62
C LEU A 106 -76.55 36.51 11.56
N SER A 107 -76.61 36.74 12.87
CA SER A 107 -76.37 35.72 13.89
C SER A 107 -77.67 35.28 14.56
N SER A 108 -77.76 34.01 14.94
CA SER A 108 -78.86 33.50 15.76
C SER A 108 -78.74 33.91 17.22
N GLN A 109 -79.79 33.65 17.99
CA GLN A 109 -79.70 33.50 19.44
C GLN A 109 -78.58 32.51 19.80
N ALA A 110 -77.84 32.80 20.86
CA ALA A 110 -76.79 31.93 21.37
C ALA A 110 -77.36 30.66 22.04
N PHE A 111 -76.60 29.58 22.05
CA PHE A 111 -76.93 28.34 22.72
C PHE A 111 -75.71 27.64 23.29
N THR A 112 -75.89 26.76 24.28
CA THR A 112 -74.77 25.99 24.84
C THR A 112 -74.82 24.51 24.53
N ILE A 113 -73.62 23.93 24.46
CA ILE A 113 -73.37 22.49 24.30
C ILE A 113 -72.59 22.04 25.54
N GLU A 114 -73.06 20.99 26.20
CA GLU A 114 -72.33 20.40 27.33
C GLU A 114 -71.43 19.27 26.86
N ILE A 115 -70.11 19.42 27.07
CA ILE A 115 -69.09 18.47 26.65
C ILE A 115 -68.62 17.71 27.89
N GLU A 116 -69.04 16.46 28.03
CA GLU A 116 -68.62 15.63 29.14
C GLU A 116 -67.16 15.19 28.98
N GLU A 117 -66.40 15.16 30.07
CA GLU A 117 -65.03 14.65 30.11
C GLU A 117 -64.96 13.17 29.71
N THR A 118 -63.94 12.79 28.95
CA THR A 118 -63.69 11.40 28.60
C THR A 118 -62.91 10.68 29.70
N ASN A 119 -63.29 9.43 30.01
CA ASN A 119 -62.49 8.58 30.90
C ASN A 119 -61.24 8.03 30.20
N ARG A 120 -61.06 8.30 28.91
CA ARG A 120 -59.91 7.88 28.12
C ARG A 120 -58.75 8.85 28.33
N ASN A 121 -57.70 8.40 29.01
CA ASN A 121 -56.47 9.17 29.19
C ASN A 121 -55.42 8.78 28.14
N ASP A 122 -55.40 9.49 27.01
CA ASP A 122 -54.43 9.23 25.94
C ASP A 122 -52.98 9.54 26.37
N ALA A 123 -52.76 10.51 27.27
CA ALA A 123 -51.43 10.84 27.79
C ALA A 123 -50.80 9.70 28.60
N ALA A 124 -51.61 8.95 29.36
CA ALA A 124 -51.15 7.76 30.07
C ALA A 124 -50.73 6.62 29.11
N ILE A 125 -51.42 6.48 27.97
CA ILE A 125 -51.11 5.46 26.96
C ILE A 125 -49.79 5.79 26.23
N GLU A 126 -49.60 7.05 25.85
CA GLU A 126 -48.37 7.50 25.18
C GLU A 126 -47.15 7.35 26.09
N SER A 127 -47.25 7.77 27.36
CA SER A 127 -46.15 7.68 28.32
C SER A 127 -45.64 6.25 28.55
N CYS A 128 -46.54 5.26 28.66
CA CYS A 128 -46.13 3.86 28.83
C CYS A 128 -45.37 3.30 27.61
N ASN A 129 -45.80 3.66 26.41
CA ASN A 129 -45.16 3.21 25.17
C ASN A 129 -43.78 3.86 24.99
N GLU A 130 -43.64 5.13 25.34
CA GLU A 130 -42.38 5.88 25.26
C GLU A 130 -41.33 5.34 26.24
N ILE A 131 -41.72 5.03 27.49
CA ILE A 131 -40.82 4.43 28.49
C ILE A 131 -40.30 3.07 28.00
N THR A 132 -41.19 2.22 27.50
CA THR A 132 -40.81 0.89 26.97
C THR A 132 -39.84 1.01 25.78
N ALA A 133 -40.05 1.99 24.90
CA ALA A 133 -39.16 2.24 23.76
C ALA A 133 -37.78 2.75 24.19
N LEU A 134 -37.73 3.59 25.22
CA LEU A 134 -36.49 4.10 25.78
C LEU A 134 -35.66 2.99 26.43
N GLU A 135 -36.28 2.14 27.26
CA GLU A 135 -35.61 1.00 27.91
C GLU A 135 -34.96 0.05 26.88
N LYS A 136 -35.68 -0.26 25.79
CA LYS A 136 -35.15 -1.10 24.71
C LYS A 136 -33.92 -0.47 24.03
N LYS A 137 -33.94 0.83 23.77
CA LYS A 137 -32.79 1.54 23.18
C LYS A 137 -31.59 1.54 24.11
N VAL A 138 -31.81 1.78 25.41
CA VAL A 138 -30.74 1.76 26.41
C VAL A 138 -30.10 0.37 26.48
N GLN A 139 -30.90 -0.69 26.48
CA GLN A 139 -30.37 -2.06 26.48
C GLN A 139 -29.54 -2.35 25.21
N GLN A 140 -30.03 -1.95 24.04
CA GLN A 140 -29.27 -2.10 22.78
C GLN A 140 -27.91 -1.38 22.82
N TYR A 141 -27.84 -0.17 23.40
CA TYR A 141 -26.56 0.52 23.54
C TYR A 141 -25.60 -0.20 24.49
N ILE A 142 -26.11 -0.74 25.61
CA ILE A 142 -25.30 -1.53 26.55
C ILE A 142 -24.72 -2.76 25.83
N ASP A 143 -25.54 -3.50 25.09
CA ASP A 143 -25.12 -4.71 24.38
C ASP A 143 -24.04 -4.40 23.33
N ASN A 144 -24.21 -3.31 22.58
CA ASN A 144 -23.22 -2.86 21.59
C ASN A 144 -21.87 -2.48 22.24
N ILE A 145 -21.90 -1.79 23.38
CA ILE A 145 -20.70 -1.42 24.13
C ILE A 145 -19.98 -2.67 24.63
N VAL A 146 -20.71 -3.64 25.18
CA VAL A 146 -20.14 -4.91 25.66
C VAL A 146 -19.52 -5.70 24.52
N SER A 147 -20.21 -5.81 23.38
CA SER A 147 -19.68 -6.48 22.19
C SER A 147 -18.38 -5.83 21.71
N THR A 148 -18.38 -4.51 21.55
CA THR A 148 -17.20 -3.75 21.10
C THR A 148 -16.02 -3.94 22.06
N LYS A 149 -16.28 -3.95 23.37
CA LYS A 149 -15.24 -4.19 24.38
C LYS A 149 -14.62 -5.57 24.25
N ASN A 150 -15.43 -6.60 23.99
CA ASN A 150 -14.91 -7.96 23.78
C ASN A 150 -14.08 -8.04 22.49
N ASP A 151 -14.49 -7.37 21.42
CA ASP A 151 -13.75 -7.32 20.17
C ASP A 151 -12.37 -6.65 20.35
N ILE A 152 -12.32 -5.52 21.08
CA ILE A 152 -11.06 -4.85 21.42
C ILE A 152 -10.14 -5.78 22.20
N LEU A 153 -10.64 -6.46 23.24
CA LEU A 153 -9.84 -7.39 24.04
C LEU A 153 -9.27 -8.54 23.20
N ASN A 154 -10.05 -9.06 22.26
CA ASN A 154 -9.59 -10.11 21.34
C ASN A 154 -8.49 -9.59 20.40
N VAL A 155 -8.65 -8.38 19.86
CA VAL A 155 -7.65 -7.73 19.00
C VAL A 155 -6.36 -7.46 19.78
N GLU A 156 -6.45 -6.93 20.99
CA GLU A 156 -5.29 -6.68 21.85
C GLU A 156 -4.52 -7.96 22.17
N ALA A 157 -5.22 -9.05 22.48
CA ALA A 157 -4.62 -10.35 22.71
C ALA A 157 -3.86 -10.86 21.47
N ALA A 158 -4.48 -10.75 20.28
CA ALA A 158 -3.87 -11.13 19.02
C ALA A 158 -2.65 -10.26 18.68
N MET A 159 -2.72 -8.95 18.88
CA MET A 159 -1.59 -8.03 18.66
C MET A 159 -0.40 -8.38 19.56
N LYS A 160 -0.65 -8.71 20.83
CA LYS A 160 0.42 -9.10 21.77
C LYS A 160 1.17 -10.35 21.31
N VAL A 161 0.45 -11.34 20.77
CA VAL A 161 1.04 -12.57 20.20
C VAL A 161 1.84 -12.25 18.93
N ALA A 162 1.27 -11.45 18.03
CA ALA A 162 1.94 -11.06 16.78
C ALA A 162 3.22 -10.26 17.04
N GLU A 163 3.20 -9.34 18.01
CA GLU A 163 4.35 -8.53 18.37
C GLU A 163 5.47 -9.38 19.01
N ALA A 164 5.12 -10.35 19.86
CA ALA A 164 6.09 -11.29 20.39
C ALA A 164 6.75 -12.14 19.29
N ALA A 165 5.97 -12.60 18.30
CA ALA A 165 6.50 -13.34 17.16
C ALA A 165 7.42 -12.46 16.27
N ARG A 166 7.04 -11.21 16.02
CA ARG A 166 7.85 -10.23 15.29
C ARG A 166 9.19 -9.99 15.99
N ALA A 167 9.17 -9.80 17.31
CA ALA A 167 10.38 -9.60 18.11
C ALA A 167 11.31 -10.82 18.04
N SER A 168 10.77 -12.04 18.11
CA SER A 168 11.56 -13.27 17.96
C SER A 168 12.20 -13.39 16.57
N ALA A 169 11.43 -13.12 15.52
CA ALA A 169 11.94 -13.16 14.14
C ALA A 169 13.06 -12.12 13.91
N GLU A 170 12.96 -10.95 14.53
CA GLU A 170 13.99 -9.92 14.44
C GLU A 170 15.29 -10.34 15.14
N VAL A 171 15.21 -11.03 16.28
CA VAL A 171 16.38 -11.64 16.95
C VAL A 171 17.04 -12.68 16.04
N ASP A 172 16.26 -13.55 15.40
CA ASP A 172 16.78 -14.56 14.48
C ASP A 172 17.47 -13.93 13.25
N ARG A 173 16.89 -12.87 12.70
CA ARG A 173 17.48 -12.09 11.60
C ARG A 173 18.83 -11.49 11.98
N ILE A 174 18.93 -10.89 13.17
CA ILE A 174 20.18 -10.32 13.70
C ILE A 174 21.24 -11.42 13.87
N ASN A 175 20.87 -12.57 14.43
CA ASN A 175 21.77 -13.71 14.60
C ASN A 175 22.23 -14.31 13.27
N ALA A 176 21.36 -14.38 12.27
CA ALA A 176 21.72 -14.82 10.92
C ALA A 176 22.71 -13.85 10.27
N GLU A 177 22.47 -12.55 10.37
CA GLU A 177 23.36 -11.52 9.82
C GLU A 177 24.74 -11.52 10.51
N ALA A 178 24.78 -11.75 11.83
CA ALA A 178 26.04 -11.92 12.56
C ALA A 178 26.84 -13.13 12.05
N ARG A 179 26.18 -14.28 11.80
CA ARG A 179 26.83 -15.48 11.23
C ARG A 179 27.35 -15.23 9.80
N ARG A 180 26.58 -14.52 8.97
CA ARG A 180 26.98 -14.15 7.62
C ARG A 180 28.24 -13.29 7.63
N LYS A 181 28.29 -12.26 8.48
CA LYS A 181 29.46 -11.39 8.66
C LYS A 181 30.71 -12.18 9.08
N LYS A 182 30.57 -13.09 10.05
CA LYS A 182 31.68 -13.96 10.47
C LYS A 182 32.20 -14.83 9.33
N SER A 183 31.28 -15.45 8.57
CA SER A 183 31.65 -16.31 7.43
C SER A 183 32.37 -15.52 6.34
N GLU A 184 31.94 -14.27 6.08
CA GLU A 184 32.60 -13.40 5.11
C GLU A 184 34.00 -13.00 5.55
N GLN A 185 34.19 -12.69 6.83
CA GLN A 185 35.51 -12.40 7.41
C GLN A 185 36.45 -13.61 7.31
N GLU A 186 35.95 -14.82 7.57
CA GLU A 186 36.71 -16.07 7.39
C GLU A 186 37.09 -16.29 5.91
N ARG A 187 36.17 -16.01 4.97
CA ARG A 187 36.43 -16.07 3.53
C ARG A 187 37.51 -15.09 3.08
N GLU A 188 37.44 -13.83 3.52
CA GLU A 188 38.45 -12.81 3.23
C GLU A 188 39.84 -13.20 3.74
N THR A 189 39.89 -13.75 4.96
CA THR A 189 41.14 -14.24 5.57
C THR A 189 41.72 -15.40 4.76
N ALA A 190 40.90 -16.37 4.37
CA ALA A 190 41.32 -17.50 3.55
C ALA A 190 41.79 -17.07 2.15
N GLU A 191 41.10 -16.13 1.52
CA GLU A 191 41.48 -15.59 0.21
C GLU A 191 42.81 -14.82 0.27
N THR A 192 43.03 -14.05 1.34
CA THR A 192 44.32 -13.38 1.58
C THR A 192 45.45 -14.39 1.71
N ALA A 193 45.25 -15.45 2.50
CA ALA A 193 46.25 -16.52 2.64
C ALA A 193 46.52 -17.24 1.31
N ARG A 194 45.47 -17.49 0.51
CA ARG A 194 45.61 -18.10 -0.84
C ARG A 194 46.45 -17.22 -1.77
N GLN A 195 46.24 -15.90 -1.75
CA GLN A 195 47.00 -14.95 -2.58
C GLN A 195 48.47 -14.91 -2.16
N GLN A 196 48.77 -14.87 -0.85
CA GLN A 196 50.13 -14.94 -0.35
C GLN A 196 50.84 -16.23 -0.77
N GLN A 197 50.16 -17.37 -0.65
CA GLN A 197 50.70 -18.66 -1.08
C GLN A 197 50.95 -18.71 -2.59
N LEU A 198 50.05 -18.12 -3.39
CA LEU A 198 50.21 -18.03 -4.84
C LEU A 198 51.45 -17.20 -5.21
N GLN A 199 51.65 -16.07 -4.53
CA GLN A 199 52.82 -15.22 -4.74
C GLN A 199 54.13 -15.95 -4.42
N ILE A 200 54.20 -16.62 -3.26
CA ILE A 200 55.36 -17.44 -2.87
C ILE A 200 55.65 -18.51 -3.93
N MET A 201 54.61 -19.18 -4.45
CA MET A 201 54.76 -20.20 -5.48
C MET A 201 55.29 -19.62 -6.79
N GLN A 202 54.81 -18.45 -7.21
CA GLN A 202 55.29 -17.75 -8.41
C GLN A 202 56.77 -17.35 -8.27
N GLU A 203 57.16 -16.79 -7.11
CA GLU A 203 58.55 -16.42 -6.82
C GLU A 203 59.47 -17.64 -6.82
N ALA A 204 59.06 -18.73 -6.15
CA ALA A 204 59.82 -19.99 -6.14
C ALA A 204 59.95 -20.60 -7.55
N THR A 205 58.88 -20.56 -8.35
CA THR A 205 58.89 -21.02 -9.74
C THR A 205 59.84 -20.17 -10.60
N GLY A 206 59.81 -18.85 -10.45
CA GLY A 206 60.73 -17.94 -11.14
C GLY A 206 62.19 -18.18 -10.78
N ALA A 207 62.48 -18.39 -9.49
CA ALA A 207 63.82 -18.73 -9.01
C ALA A 207 64.30 -20.07 -9.58
N ALA A 208 63.45 -21.10 -9.58
CA ALA A 208 63.76 -22.41 -10.14
C ALA A 208 64.06 -22.32 -11.65
N ASN A 209 63.27 -21.58 -12.42
CA ASN A 209 63.49 -21.37 -13.85
C ASN A 209 64.81 -20.63 -14.13
N SER A 210 65.16 -19.65 -13.30
CA SER A 210 66.42 -18.90 -13.41
C SER A 210 67.63 -19.79 -13.11
N ALA A 211 67.53 -20.61 -12.07
CA ALA A 211 68.54 -21.59 -11.71
C ALA A 211 68.74 -22.63 -12.82
N ALA A 212 67.65 -23.18 -13.38
CA ALA A 212 67.69 -24.13 -14.48
C ALA A 212 68.35 -23.53 -15.74
N SER A 213 68.01 -22.28 -16.08
CA SER A 213 68.62 -21.57 -17.21
C SER A 213 70.12 -21.35 -17.02
N SER A 214 70.53 -20.98 -15.80
CA SER A 214 71.95 -20.81 -15.44
C SER A 214 72.71 -22.14 -15.50
N ALA A 215 72.12 -23.22 -15.00
CA ALA A 215 72.69 -24.57 -15.08
C ALA A 215 72.85 -25.05 -16.52
N ASN A 216 71.85 -24.83 -17.38
CA ASN A 216 71.93 -25.16 -18.81
C ASN A 216 73.04 -24.37 -19.50
N THR A 217 73.20 -23.09 -19.18
CA THR A 217 74.27 -22.24 -19.71
C THR A 217 75.65 -22.77 -19.29
N ALA A 218 75.82 -23.07 -18.00
CA ALA A 218 77.07 -23.63 -17.47
C ALA A 218 77.40 -25.00 -18.09
N ALA A 219 76.39 -25.86 -18.27
CA ALA A 219 76.54 -27.15 -18.93
C ALA A 219 76.99 -26.99 -20.40
N GLY A 220 76.40 -26.05 -21.14
CA GLY A 220 76.82 -25.73 -22.51
C GLY A 220 78.27 -25.23 -22.59
N ALA A 221 78.68 -24.37 -21.67
CA ALA A 221 80.06 -23.91 -21.57
C ALA A 221 81.03 -25.06 -21.26
N ALA A 222 80.67 -25.95 -20.32
CA ALA A 222 81.46 -27.13 -19.98
C ALA A 222 81.61 -28.09 -21.17
N ASN A 223 80.52 -28.35 -21.90
CA ASN A 223 80.55 -29.17 -23.13
C ASN A 223 81.48 -28.55 -24.19
N THR A 224 81.44 -27.24 -24.35
CA THR A 224 82.34 -26.52 -25.29
C THR A 224 83.80 -26.64 -24.86
N ALA A 225 84.09 -26.48 -23.56
CA ALA A 225 85.43 -26.62 -23.02
C ALA A 225 85.95 -28.07 -23.18
N ALA A 226 85.11 -29.07 -22.93
CA ALA A 226 85.44 -30.48 -23.13
C ALA A 226 85.80 -30.77 -24.60
N ALA A 227 84.99 -30.29 -25.55
CA ALA A 227 85.28 -30.46 -26.98
C ALA A 227 86.61 -29.80 -27.40
N ARG A 228 86.94 -28.62 -26.86
CA ARG A 228 88.24 -27.97 -27.10
C ARG A 228 89.40 -28.77 -26.50
N ALA A 229 89.23 -29.32 -25.31
CA ALA A 229 90.25 -30.16 -24.68
C ALA A 229 90.50 -31.44 -25.51
N GLU A 230 89.44 -32.12 -25.95
CA GLU A 230 89.55 -33.30 -26.83
C GLU A 230 90.27 -32.98 -28.15
N ALA A 231 89.96 -31.84 -28.78
CA ALA A 231 90.66 -31.39 -29.99
C ALA A 231 92.15 -31.13 -29.72
N THR A 232 92.47 -30.53 -28.57
CA THR A 232 93.86 -30.27 -28.16
C THR A 232 94.61 -31.58 -27.95
N TYR A 233 94.02 -32.55 -27.25
CA TYR A 233 94.64 -33.87 -27.06
C TYR A 233 94.93 -34.57 -28.39
N LYS A 234 93.99 -34.53 -29.35
CA LYS A 234 94.23 -35.07 -30.71
C LYS A 234 95.40 -34.37 -31.41
N SER A 235 95.47 -33.04 -31.36
CA SER A 235 96.58 -32.30 -31.96
C SER A 235 97.93 -32.63 -31.30
N GLN A 236 97.96 -32.88 -29.99
CA GLN A 236 99.17 -33.30 -29.28
C GLN A 236 99.63 -34.70 -29.72
N GLU A 237 98.69 -35.64 -29.89
CA GLU A 237 98.98 -36.98 -30.40
C GLU A 237 99.53 -36.93 -31.84
N GLU A 238 98.97 -36.07 -32.70
CA GLU A 238 99.47 -35.84 -34.06
C GLU A 238 100.89 -35.23 -34.07
N LEU A 239 101.14 -34.24 -33.21
CA LEU A 239 102.47 -33.64 -32.99
C LEU A 239 103.49 -34.69 -32.53
N GLN A 240 103.10 -35.60 -31.64
CA GLN A 240 103.95 -36.68 -31.16
C GLN A 240 104.31 -37.67 -32.26
N LYS A 241 103.34 -38.06 -33.10
CA LYS A 241 103.60 -38.88 -34.30
C LYS A 241 104.55 -38.18 -35.28
N MET A 242 104.42 -36.87 -35.46
CA MET A 242 105.35 -36.07 -36.27
C MET A 242 106.76 -36.06 -35.67
N TYR A 243 106.88 -35.91 -34.36
CA TYR A 243 108.16 -35.94 -33.66
C TYR A 243 108.86 -37.31 -33.81
N GLU A 244 108.13 -38.41 -33.64
CA GLU A 244 108.65 -39.77 -33.84
C GLU A 244 109.14 -39.98 -35.28
N LYS A 245 108.38 -39.52 -36.29
CA LYS A 245 108.82 -39.54 -37.69
C LYS A 245 110.09 -38.73 -37.94
N MET A 246 110.25 -37.56 -37.31
CA MET A 246 111.48 -36.77 -37.43
C MET A 246 112.68 -37.47 -36.79
N LEU A 247 112.50 -38.17 -35.68
CA LEU A 247 113.53 -39.01 -35.08
C LEU A 247 113.98 -40.14 -36.02
N ASP A 248 113.03 -40.79 -36.69
CA ASP A 248 113.30 -41.85 -37.65
C ASP A 248 114.08 -41.31 -38.88
N ILE A 249 113.66 -40.15 -39.41
CA ILE A 249 114.40 -39.44 -40.48
C ILE A 249 115.82 -39.08 -40.03
N LYS A 250 116.00 -38.56 -38.81
CA LYS A 250 117.33 -38.22 -38.29
C LYS A 250 118.22 -39.47 -38.16
N GLY A 251 117.67 -40.59 -37.71
CA GLY A 251 118.35 -41.88 -37.68
C GLY A 251 118.75 -42.38 -39.07
N ALA A 252 117.86 -42.22 -40.06
CA ALA A 252 118.13 -42.56 -41.46
C ALA A 252 119.21 -41.65 -42.08
N VAL A 253 119.18 -40.34 -41.84
CA VAL A 253 120.21 -39.41 -42.33
C VAL A 253 121.56 -39.67 -41.65
N GLY A 254 121.58 -39.95 -40.34
CA GLY A 254 122.79 -40.28 -39.59
C GLY A 254 123.43 -41.62 -39.97
N SER A 255 122.69 -42.53 -40.62
CA SER A 255 123.21 -43.79 -41.17
C SER A 255 123.54 -43.70 -42.67
N THR A 256 123.06 -42.66 -43.37
CA THR A 256 123.30 -42.46 -44.81
C THR A 256 124.44 -41.46 -45.08
N ILE A 257 124.79 -40.60 -44.12
CA ILE A 257 125.97 -39.74 -44.17
C ILE A 257 127.06 -40.37 -43.29
N ASP A 258 127.61 -41.50 -43.73
CA ASP A 258 129.02 -41.76 -43.48
C ASP A 258 129.78 -40.67 -44.23
N GLY A 259 130.46 -39.78 -43.50
CA GLY A 259 131.36 -38.78 -44.06
C GLY A 259 132.52 -39.34 -44.88
N GLY A 260 132.46 -40.60 -45.31
CA GLY A 260 132.74 -41.03 -46.68
C GLY A 260 133.99 -40.37 -47.22
N THR A 261 135.14 -41.00 -46.97
CA THR A 261 136.45 -40.51 -47.40
C THR A 261 136.42 -40.17 -48.88
N ALA A 262 136.76 -38.92 -49.22
CA ALA A 262 136.68 -38.40 -50.58
C ALA A 262 137.59 -39.18 -51.54
N PHE A 263 137.01 -39.78 -52.59
CA PHE A 263 137.73 -40.32 -53.73
C PHE A 263 137.18 -39.71 -55.03
N SER A 264 138.10 -39.23 -55.86
CA SER A 264 137.95 -38.59 -57.18
C SER A 264 137.53 -37.12 -57.20
N VAL A 265 138.49 -36.29 -57.63
CA VAL A 265 138.28 -34.98 -58.25
C VAL A 265 138.00 -35.26 -59.72
N ASP A 266 136.75 -35.09 -60.14
CA ASP A 266 136.37 -35.17 -61.56
C ASP A 266 135.93 -33.76 -62.01
N PRO A 267 136.62 -33.13 -62.98
CA PRO A 267 136.34 -31.77 -63.39
C PRO A 267 135.08 -31.74 -64.26
N MET A 268 133.95 -31.34 -63.68
CA MET A 268 132.77 -30.98 -64.47
C MET A 268 132.94 -29.57 -65.04
N THR A 269 133.15 -29.55 -66.36
CA THR A 269 133.07 -28.41 -67.25
C THR A 269 131.77 -27.64 -67.07
N CYS A 270 131.88 -26.34 -66.87
CA CYS A 270 130.79 -25.38 -67.02
C CYS A 270 130.44 -25.24 -68.52
N ASP A 271 129.19 -25.52 -68.88
CA ASP A 271 128.58 -24.92 -70.06
C ASP A 271 127.86 -23.64 -69.63
N GLY A 272 128.07 -22.57 -70.40
CA GLY A 272 127.42 -21.29 -70.20
C GLY A 272 126.14 -21.22 -71.02
N GLY A 273 125.03 -20.95 -70.34
CA GLY A 273 123.76 -20.54 -70.91
C GLY A 273 123.18 -19.34 -70.16
N THR A 274 122.77 -18.32 -70.91
CA THR A 274 122.53 -16.92 -70.52
C THR A 274 121.10 -16.62 -70.01
N ALA A 275 120.93 -15.37 -69.53
CA ALA A 275 119.89 -14.78 -68.67
C ALA A 275 118.44 -14.66 -69.20
N PHE A 276 117.46 -14.71 -68.27
CA PHE A 276 116.17 -14.00 -68.28
C PHE A 276 115.75 -13.69 -66.82
N THR A 277 115.91 -12.43 -66.38
CA THR A 277 114.86 -11.40 -66.11
C THR A 277 114.13 -11.50 -64.77
N THR A 278 114.36 -10.46 -63.96
CA THR A 278 113.46 -9.79 -63.01
C THR A 278 111.99 -10.17 -63.04
N GLU A 279 111.42 -10.46 -61.88
CA GLU A 279 110.15 -9.85 -61.45
C GLU A 279 110.11 -9.77 -59.92
N GLU A 280 109.99 -8.53 -59.44
CA GLU A 280 109.57 -8.18 -58.10
C GLU A 280 108.16 -8.72 -57.85
N CYS A 281 107.90 -9.25 -56.66
CA CYS A 281 106.56 -9.19 -56.10
C CYS A 281 106.67 -8.75 -54.64
N GLU A 282 106.82 -7.43 -54.49
CA GLU A 282 106.30 -6.74 -53.31
C GLU A 282 104.77 -6.93 -53.31
N ALA A 283 104.25 -7.44 -52.21
CA ALA A 283 102.86 -7.24 -51.83
C ALA A 283 102.82 -6.90 -50.34
N ASP A 284 103.01 -5.61 -50.06
CA ASP A 284 102.43 -4.94 -48.89
C ASP A 284 100.93 -4.76 -49.13
N ALA A 285 100.11 -5.11 -48.14
CA ALA A 285 98.91 -4.35 -47.81
C ALA A 285 98.44 -4.66 -46.39
N GLY A 286 99.11 -4.04 -45.41
CA GLY A 286 98.38 -3.22 -44.45
C GLY A 286 97.95 -3.82 -43.11
N THR A 287 98.38 -3.12 -42.07
CA THR A 287 97.83 -3.11 -40.71
C THR A 287 96.69 -2.09 -40.63
N VAL A 288 95.49 -2.48 -40.18
CA VAL A 288 94.71 -1.90 -39.05
C VAL A 288 93.54 -2.81 -38.68
#